data_AF-A0A1W6JYP6-F1
#
_entry.id   AF-A0A1W6JYP6-F1
#
_cell.length_a   1.000
_cell.length_b   1.000
_cell.length_c   1.000
_cell.angle_alpha   90.00
_cell.angle_beta   90.00
_cell.angle_gamma   90.00
#
_symmetry.space_group_name_H-M   'P 1'
#
loop_
_entity.id
_entity.type
_entity.pdbx_description
1 polymer ?
#
loop_
_entity_poly.entity_id
_entity_poly.type
_entity_poly.pdbx_seq_one_letter_code
_entity_poly.pdbx_strand_id
1 'polypeptide(L)'
;MEDYKKVIEEGNKLGDLIISKKMRKTLGIYYAVWVIYFLLLNLIDYVESLFTSNNLVFIATDIGIITPFIIYSVYLFGKIIRLHLLRYGYSNKYKVRQRIFIALYYVVLSSLFILTFNQWYSAIFILLFTAGITYSMWKILFSKYRITKGKYYDILAIVSFQFYPIYAVMSMTTFSKFDPIYVFIFLISWAYASIKSFLELIDNGEQ
;
A
#
# COMPACT_ATOMS: atom_id res chain seq x y z
N MET A 1 -20.16 11.52 -39.42
CA MET A 1 -18.89 10.94 -38.91
C MET A 1 -18.37 11.68 -37.67
N GLU A 2 -18.59 12.98 -37.53
CA GLU A 2 -18.25 13.75 -36.31
C GLU A 2 -19.01 13.29 -35.07
N ASP A 3 -20.31 12.97 -35.19
CA ASP A 3 -21.10 12.47 -34.05
C ASP A 3 -20.56 11.16 -33.45
N TYR A 4 -20.08 10.24 -34.29
CA TYR A 4 -19.51 8.98 -33.83
C TYR A 4 -18.19 9.19 -33.05
N LYS A 5 -17.34 10.12 -33.51
CA LYS A 5 -16.12 10.49 -32.78
C LYS A 5 -16.44 11.12 -31.42
N LYS A 6 -17.45 11.98 -31.37
CA LYS A 6 -17.89 12.63 -30.13
C LYS A 6 -18.44 11.61 -29.12
N VAL A 7 -19.27 10.67 -29.56
CA VAL A 7 -19.79 9.57 -28.71
C VAL A 7 -18.66 8.71 -28.14
N ILE A 8 -17.64 8.39 -28.96
CA ILE A 8 -16.46 7.65 -28.48
C ILE A 8 -15.67 8.47 -27.45
N GLU A 9 -15.48 9.77 -27.69
CA GLU A 9 -14.73 10.63 -26.78
C GLU A 9 -15.45 10.79 -25.43
N GLU A 10 -16.75 11.01 -25.45
CA GLU A 10 -17.59 11.08 -24.24
C GLU A 10 -17.60 9.75 -23.49
N GLY A 11 -17.73 8.62 -24.20
CA GLY A 11 -17.64 7.28 -23.62
C GLY A 11 -16.28 7.02 -22.95
N ASN A 12 -15.19 7.45 -23.58
CA ASN A 12 -13.84 7.33 -23.00
C ASN A 12 -13.67 8.22 -21.76
N LYS A 13 -14.17 9.46 -21.78
CA LYS A 13 -14.17 10.37 -20.63
C LYS A 13 -14.93 9.78 -19.45
N LEU A 14 -16.12 9.22 -19.71
CA LEU A 14 -16.94 8.55 -18.68
C LEU A 14 -16.21 7.32 -18.11
N GLY A 15 -15.63 6.49 -18.98
CA GLY A 15 -14.86 5.32 -18.57
C GLY A 15 -13.67 5.68 -17.69
N ASP A 16 -12.90 6.71 -18.08
CA ASP A 16 -11.77 7.23 -17.31
C ASP A 16 -12.21 7.78 -15.94
N LEU A 17 -13.36 8.45 -15.88
CA LEU A 17 -13.92 8.97 -14.63
C LEU A 17 -14.33 7.83 -13.68
N ILE A 18 -15.02 6.81 -14.19
CA ILE A 18 -15.40 5.62 -13.40
C ILE A 18 -14.17 4.88 -12.88
N ILE A 19 -13.17 4.66 -13.73
CA ILE A 19 -11.92 3.99 -13.36
C ILE A 19 -11.17 4.81 -12.31
N SER A 20 -11.06 6.13 -12.50
CA SER A 20 -10.39 7.03 -11.55
C SER A 20 -11.08 7.04 -10.19
N LYS A 21 -12.42 7.13 -10.13
CA LYS A 21 -13.20 7.04 -8.88
C LYS A 21 -12.97 5.70 -8.18
N LYS A 22 -13.03 4.59 -8.92
CA LYS A 22 -12.80 3.25 -8.36
C LYS A 22 -11.37 3.09 -7.84
N MET A 23 -10.39 3.68 -8.52
CA MET A 23 -9.00 3.71 -8.10
C MET A 23 -8.82 4.52 -6.81
N ARG A 24 -9.40 5.72 -6.74
CA ARG A 24 -9.36 6.60 -5.55
C ARG A 24 -9.96 5.94 -4.32
N LYS A 25 -11.12 5.29 -4.47
CA LYS A 25 -11.71 4.47 -3.40
C LYS A 25 -10.76 3.36 -2.95
N THR A 26 -10.11 2.68 -3.90
CA THR A 26 -9.19 1.57 -3.61
C THR A 26 -7.95 2.06 -2.85
N LEU A 27 -7.40 3.22 -3.20
CA LEU A 27 -6.30 3.87 -2.47
C LEU A 27 -6.74 4.34 -1.08
N GLY A 28 -7.91 4.97 -0.96
CA GLY A 28 -8.45 5.40 0.34
C GLY A 28 -8.57 4.26 1.33
N ILE A 29 -9.06 3.10 0.88
CA ILE A 29 -9.12 1.88 1.69
C ILE A 29 -7.71 1.36 2.00
N TYR A 30 -6.80 1.33 1.03
CA TYR A 30 -5.42 0.90 1.26
C TYR A 30 -4.74 1.73 2.35
N TYR A 31 -4.92 3.06 2.31
CA TYR A 31 -4.39 3.97 3.32
C TYR A 31 -4.98 3.70 4.71
N ALA A 32 -6.30 3.51 4.81
CA ALA A 32 -6.96 3.19 6.07
C ALA A 32 -6.48 1.86 6.66
N VAL A 33 -6.31 0.84 5.82
CA VAL A 33 -5.86 -0.48 6.29
C VAL A 33 -4.44 -0.41 6.85
N TRP A 34 -3.56 0.39 6.26
CA TRP A 34 -2.24 0.66 6.81
C TRP A 34 -2.28 1.39 8.16
N VAL A 35 -3.16 2.38 8.32
CA VAL A 35 -3.35 3.07 9.61
C VAL A 35 -3.82 2.08 10.68
N ILE A 36 -4.85 1.28 10.37
CA ILE A 36 -5.40 0.28 11.29
C ILE A 36 -4.34 -0.77 11.63
N TYR A 37 -3.57 -1.23 10.64
CA TYR A 37 -2.49 -2.18 10.84
C TYR A 37 -1.43 -1.67 11.83
N PHE A 38 -0.93 -0.43 11.63
CA PHE A 38 0.02 0.15 12.57
C PHE A 38 -0.58 0.35 13.96
N LEU A 39 -1.84 0.77 14.07
CA LEU A 39 -2.51 0.88 15.38
C LEU A 39 -2.63 -0.48 16.09
N LEU A 40 -2.95 -1.54 15.35
CA LEU A 40 -3.02 -2.90 15.90
C LEU A 40 -1.65 -3.40 16.37
N LEU A 41 -0.60 -3.20 15.58
CA LEU A 41 0.77 -3.52 16.00
C LEU A 41 1.11 -2.80 17.30
N ASN A 42 0.82 -1.50 17.40
CA ASN A 42 1.11 -0.71 18.60
C ASN A 42 0.32 -1.19 19.82
N LEU A 43 -0.96 -1.54 19.62
CA LEU A 43 -1.80 -2.08 20.68
C LEU A 43 -1.25 -3.41 21.19
N ILE A 44 -0.73 -4.25 20.30
CA ILE A 44 -0.18 -5.56 20.63
C ILE A 44 1.13 -5.42 21.36
N ASP A 45 2.08 -4.63 20.85
CA ASP A 45 3.32 -4.35 21.56
C ASP A 45 3.03 -3.74 22.96
N TYR A 46 2.01 -2.87 23.08
CA TYR A 46 1.59 -2.33 24.37
C TYR A 46 1.04 -3.43 25.30
N VAL A 47 0.11 -4.26 24.83
CA VAL A 47 -0.44 -5.39 25.60
C VAL A 47 0.68 -6.34 26.01
N GLU A 48 1.60 -6.67 25.09
CA GLU A 48 2.77 -7.51 25.35
C GLU A 48 3.68 -6.93 26.43
N SER A 49 3.88 -5.60 26.45
CA SER A 49 4.67 -4.97 27.52
C SER A 49 4.07 -5.16 28.92
N LEU A 50 2.76 -5.45 29.01
CA LEU A 50 2.05 -5.71 30.27
C LEU A 50 2.10 -7.18 30.71
N PHE A 51 2.44 -8.12 29.82
CA PHE A 51 2.46 -9.57 30.11
C PHE A 51 3.87 -10.15 29.92
N THR A 52 4.43 -10.80 30.94
CA THR A 52 5.73 -11.49 30.84
C THR A 52 5.72 -12.53 29.71
N SER A 53 6.57 -12.28 28.71
CA SER A 53 6.47 -12.75 27.33
C SER A 53 6.67 -14.27 27.13
N ASN A 54 5.72 -14.91 26.44
CA ASN A 54 5.95 -16.21 25.80
C ASN A 54 6.20 -15.99 24.30
N ASN A 55 7.43 -16.28 23.84
CA ASN A 55 7.88 -16.04 22.45
C ASN A 55 7.00 -16.72 21.38
N LEU A 56 6.29 -17.81 21.70
CA LEU A 56 5.39 -18.48 20.75
C LEU A 56 4.12 -17.67 20.46
N VAL A 57 3.58 -17.00 21.48
CA VAL A 57 2.40 -16.12 21.31
C VAL A 57 2.77 -14.90 20.47
N PHE A 58 4.00 -14.39 20.66
CA PHE A 58 4.56 -13.29 19.88
C PHE A 58 4.61 -13.60 18.37
N ILE A 59 5.26 -14.71 18.01
CA ILE A 59 5.39 -15.13 16.60
C ILE A 59 4.01 -15.39 15.98
N ALA A 60 3.10 -16.03 16.73
CA ALA A 60 1.76 -16.31 16.24
C ALA A 60 0.94 -15.02 16.01
N THR A 61 1.12 -14.01 16.85
CA THR A 61 0.39 -12.73 16.77
C THR A 61 0.91 -11.90 15.59
N ASP A 62 2.22 -11.79 15.42
CA ASP A 62 2.84 -11.11 14.27
C ASP A 62 2.44 -11.76 12.94
N ILE A 63 2.52 -13.10 12.84
CA ILE A 63 2.08 -13.83 11.64
C ILE A 63 0.59 -13.63 11.41
N GLY A 64 -0.22 -13.65 12.48
CA GLY A 64 -1.67 -13.46 12.43
C GLY A 64 -2.10 -12.12 11.85
N ILE A 65 -1.26 -11.09 11.93
CA ILE A 65 -1.57 -9.72 11.49
C ILE A 65 -0.89 -9.35 10.19
N ILE A 66 0.35 -9.77 10.01
CA ILE A 66 1.11 -9.56 8.77
C ILE A 66 0.48 -10.35 7.61
N THR A 67 -0.02 -11.57 7.86
CA THR A 67 -0.57 -12.43 6.80
C THR A 67 -1.83 -11.84 6.15
N PRO A 68 -2.88 -11.44 6.89
CA PRO A 68 -4.05 -10.77 6.31
C PRO A 68 -3.65 -9.49 5.56
N PHE A 69 -2.66 -8.76 6.10
CA PHE A 69 -2.17 -7.53 5.51
C PHE A 69 -1.49 -7.75 4.15
N ILE A 70 -0.61 -8.74 4.05
CA ILE A 70 0.04 -9.14 2.79
C ILE A 70 -1.02 -9.60 1.77
N ILE A 71 -1.93 -10.48 2.18
CA ILE A 71 -3.02 -10.98 1.31
C ILE A 71 -3.85 -9.80 0.78
N TYR A 72 -4.19 -8.85 1.66
CA TYR A 72 -4.97 -7.68 1.28
C TYR A 72 -4.22 -6.76 0.31
N SER A 73 -2.92 -6.54 0.55
CA SER A 73 -2.07 -5.76 -0.35
C SER A 73 -1.97 -6.41 -1.73
N VAL A 74 -1.73 -7.73 -1.80
CA VAL A 74 -1.74 -8.50 -3.06
C VAL A 74 -3.08 -8.35 -3.78
N TYR A 75 -4.19 -8.51 -3.06
CA TYR A 75 -5.54 -8.37 -3.61
C TYR A 75 -5.77 -6.98 -4.20
N LEU A 76 -5.38 -5.93 -3.48
CA LEU A 76 -5.51 -4.55 -3.93
C LEU A 76 -4.65 -4.28 -5.17
N PHE A 77 -3.37 -4.64 -5.16
CA PHE A 77 -2.50 -4.48 -6.34
C PHE A 77 -3.01 -5.29 -7.53
N GLY A 78 -3.55 -6.50 -7.31
CA GLY A 78 -4.22 -7.28 -8.34
C GLY A 78 -5.43 -6.58 -8.96
N LYS A 79 -6.24 -5.90 -8.14
CA LYS A 79 -7.37 -5.08 -8.60
C LYS A 79 -6.90 -3.87 -9.41
N ILE A 80 -5.83 -3.24 -8.98
CA ILE A 80 -5.23 -2.08 -9.66
C ILE A 80 -4.66 -2.48 -11.02
N ILE A 81 -3.95 -3.61 -11.10
CA ILE A 81 -3.50 -4.18 -12.38
C ILE A 81 -4.70 -4.46 -13.28
N ARG A 82 -5.78 -5.05 -12.76
CA ARG A 82 -6.98 -5.32 -13.56
C ARG A 82 -7.55 -4.04 -14.19
N LEU A 83 -7.61 -2.94 -13.43
CA LEU A 83 -8.04 -1.64 -13.95
C LEU A 83 -7.08 -1.08 -15.00
N HIS A 84 -5.77 -1.24 -14.79
CA HIS A 84 -4.74 -0.85 -15.74
C HIS A 84 -4.89 -1.57 -17.09
N LEU A 85 -5.12 -2.89 -17.03
CA LEU A 85 -5.32 -3.73 -18.20
C LEU A 85 -6.59 -3.36 -18.98
N LEU A 86 -7.69 -3.07 -18.27
CA LEU A 86 -8.94 -2.62 -18.89
C LEU A 86 -8.76 -1.30 -19.64
N ARG A 87 -7.93 -0.40 -19.13
CA ARG A 87 -7.72 0.93 -19.72
C ARG A 87 -6.82 0.91 -20.96
N TYR A 88 -5.76 0.10 -20.95
CA TYR A 88 -4.73 0.14 -21.99
C TYR A 88 -4.78 -1.03 -22.98
N GLY A 89 -5.75 -1.94 -22.86
CA GLY A 89 -5.94 -3.04 -23.82
C GLY A 89 -4.75 -3.99 -23.91
N TYR A 90 -3.97 -4.15 -22.83
CA TYR A 90 -2.79 -5.00 -22.82
C TYR A 90 -3.13 -6.47 -23.09
N SER A 91 -2.23 -7.16 -23.81
CA SER A 91 -2.42 -8.57 -24.15
C SER A 91 -2.48 -9.49 -22.92
N ASN A 92 -3.14 -10.64 -23.07
CA ASN A 92 -3.27 -11.63 -21.99
C ASN A 92 -1.90 -12.12 -21.46
N LYS A 93 -0.85 -12.10 -22.29
CA LYS A 93 0.54 -12.41 -21.88
C LYS A 93 1.07 -11.41 -20.86
N TYR A 94 0.80 -10.11 -21.01
CA TYR A 94 1.22 -9.07 -20.08
C TYR A 94 0.53 -9.21 -18.71
N LYS A 95 -0.76 -9.58 -18.73
CA LYS A 95 -1.57 -9.86 -17.53
C LYS A 95 -1.00 -11.00 -16.69
N VAL A 96 -0.64 -12.12 -17.33
CA VAL A 96 -0.04 -13.27 -16.64
C VAL A 96 1.33 -12.90 -16.08
N ARG A 97 2.18 -12.24 -16.86
CA ARG A 97 3.52 -11.82 -16.42
C ARG A 97 3.48 -10.89 -15.20
N GLN A 98 2.59 -9.90 -15.18
CA GLN A 98 2.48 -9.02 -14.01
C GLN A 98 1.92 -9.72 -12.77
N ARG A 99 0.95 -10.63 -12.92
CA ARG A 99 0.45 -11.43 -11.78
C ARG A 99 1.54 -12.32 -11.19
N ILE A 100 2.30 -12.99 -12.05
CA ILE A 100 3.45 -13.81 -11.63
C ILE A 100 4.50 -12.92 -10.96
N PHE A 101 4.82 -11.75 -11.50
CA PHE A 101 5.79 -10.84 -10.90
C PHE A 101 5.35 -10.36 -9.50
N ILE A 102 4.09 -9.98 -9.33
CA ILE A 102 3.55 -9.62 -8.01
C ILE A 102 3.60 -10.82 -7.06
N ALA A 103 3.13 -11.99 -7.50
CA ALA A 103 3.14 -13.19 -6.68
C ALA A 103 4.58 -13.54 -6.23
N LEU A 104 5.54 -13.52 -7.16
CA LEU A 104 6.96 -13.75 -6.87
C LEU A 104 7.52 -12.70 -5.92
N TYR A 105 7.20 -11.42 -6.11
CA TYR A 105 7.63 -10.36 -5.21
C TYR A 105 7.15 -10.60 -3.78
N TYR A 106 5.88 -11.00 -3.60
CA TYR A 106 5.34 -11.32 -2.27
C TYR A 106 5.84 -12.65 -1.70
N VAL A 107 6.15 -13.64 -2.54
CA VAL A 107 6.81 -14.88 -2.11
C VAL A 107 8.21 -14.55 -1.59
N VAL A 108 9.01 -13.78 -2.35
CA VAL A 108 10.36 -13.36 -1.92
C VAL A 108 10.29 -12.56 -0.63
N LEU A 109 9.33 -11.64 -0.50
CA LEU A 109 9.10 -10.93 0.76
C LEU A 109 8.75 -11.89 1.90
N SER A 110 7.83 -12.83 1.69
CA SER A 110 7.43 -13.79 2.74
C SER A 110 8.59 -14.70 3.14
N SER A 111 9.42 -15.13 2.18
CA SER A 111 10.63 -15.92 2.45
C SER A 111 11.68 -15.13 3.22
N LEU A 112 11.90 -13.86 2.86
CA LEU A 112 12.79 -12.98 3.61
C LEU A 112 12.25 -12.67 5.01
N PHE A 113 10.93 -12.59 5.17
CA PHE A 113 10.29 -12.40 6.48
C PHE A 113 10.59 -13.57 7.43
N ILE A 114 10.60 -14.82 6.94
CA ILE A 114 10.96 -16.00 7.73
C ILE A 114 12.42 -15.95 8.21
N LEU A 115 13.29 -15.23 7.49
CA LEU A 115 14.71 -15.08 7.83
C LEU A 115 14.99 -13.89 8.77
N THR A 116 13.96 -13.12 9.15
CA THR A 116 14.11 -11.92 10.01
C THR A 116 14.61 -12.21 11.42
N PHE A 117 14.67 -13.49 11.83
CA PHE A 117 15.33 -13.90 13.09
C PHE A 117 16.81 -13.51 13.16
N ASN A 118 17.44 -13.19 12.02
CA ASN A 118 18.73 -12.51 11.96
C ASN A 118 18.53 -11.03 11.62
N GLN A 119 19.11 -10.15 12.45
CA GLN A 119 18.96 -8.69 12.36
C GLN A 119 19.42 -8.09 11.02
N TRP A 120 20.33 -8.76 10.30
CA TRP A 120 20.76 -8.31 8.97
C TRP A 120 19.71 -8.58 7.89
N TYR A 121 19.03 -9.73 7.95
CA TYR A 121 17.99 -10.06 6.98
C TYR A 121 16.71 -9.25 7.21
N SER A 122 16.40 -8.86 8.44
CA SER A 122 15.27 -7.98 8.72
C SER A 122 15.43 -6.59 8.13
N ALA A 123 16.62 -5.99 8.21
CA ALA A 123 16.88 -4.68 7.60
C ALA A 123 16.73 -4.73 6.07
N ILE A 124 17.29 -5.77 5.43
CA ILE A 124 17.17 -5.98 3.97
C ILE A 124 15.70 -6.20 3.58
N PHE A 125 14.97 -7.03 4.33
CA PHE A 125 13.55 -7.26 4.11
C PHE A 125 12.76 -5.96 4.15
N ILE A 126 12.97 -5.13 5.18
CA ILE A 126 12.25 -3.87 5.37
C ILE A 126 12.54 -2.88 4.23
N LEU A 127 13.79 -2.77 3.79
CA LEU A 127 14.18 -1.94 2.65
C LEU A 127 13.51 -2.41 1.35
N LEU A 128 13.56 -3.72 1.04
CA LEU A 128 12.95 -4.27 -0.17
C LEU A 128 11.42 -4.14 -0.15
N PHE A 129 10.81 -4.31 1.02
CA PHE A 129 9.38 -4.16 1.24
C PHE A 129 8.93 -2.72 1.00
N THR A 130 9.56 -1.76 1.66
CA THR A 130 9.23 -0.33 1.52
C THR A 130 9.49 0.18 0.11
N ALA A 131 10.61 -0.23 -0.51
CA ALA A 131 10.94 0.12 -1.88
C ALA A 131 9.90 -0.40 -2.88
N GLY A 132 9.49 -1.67 -2.79
CA GLY A 132 8.55 -2.23 -3.75
C GLY A 132 7.12 -1.71 -3.60
N ILE A 133 6.66 -1.45 -2.37
CA ILE A 133 5.38 -0.76 -2.16
C ILE A 133 5.43 0.66 -2.71
N THR A 134 6.50 1.40 -2.41
CA THR A 134 6.67 2.78 -2.89
C THR A 134 6.74 2.85 -4.40
N TYR A 135 7.53 1.97 -5.03
CA TYR A 135 7.61 1.84 -6.47
C TYR A 135 6.23 1.52 -7.08
N SER A 136 5.49 0.59 -6.46
CA SER A 136 4.16 0.20 -6.93
C SER A 136 3.19 1.37 -6.86
N MET A 137 3.12 2.07 -5.73
CA MET A 137 2.31 3.27 -5.57
C MET A 137 2.71 4.38 -6.55
N TRP A 138 4.01 4.62 -6.71
CA TRP A 138 4.52 5.62 -7.63
C TRP A 138 4.10 5.30 -9.08
N LYS A 139 4.23 4.04 -9.49
CA LYS A 139 3.83 3.60 -10.83
C LYS A 139 2.33 3.81 -11.08
N ILE A 140 1.50 3.60 -10.06
CA ILE A 140 0.04 3.76 -10.14
C ILE A 140 -0.37 5.23 -10.29
N LEU A 141 0.32 6.12 -9.57
CA LEU A 141 -0.10 7.52 -9.38
C LEU A 141 0.63 8.52 -10.32
N PHE A 142 1.89 8.25 -10.63
CA PHE A 142 2.78 9.22 -11.28
C PHE A 142 3.39 8.73 -12.60
N SER A 143 3.26 7.45 -12.96
CA SER A 143 3.81 6.99 -14.25
C SER A 143 3.07 7.56 -15.45
N LYS A 144 3.69 7.45 -16.63
CA LYS A 144 3.06 7.75 -17.93
C LYS A 144 1.73 6.99 -18.13
N TYR A 145 1.61 5.82 -17.51
CA TYR A 145 0.42 4.97 -17.56
C TYR A 145 -0.41 5.07 -16.28
N ARG A 146 -0.35 6.18 -15.55
CA ARG A 146 -1.10 6.38 -14.29
C ARG A 146 -2.61 6.19 -14.51
N ILE A 147 -3.25 5.49 -13.58
CA ILE A 147 -4.72 5.23 -13.62
C ILE A 147 -5.48 6.45 -13.12
N THR A 148 -4.95 7.09 -12.08
CA THR A 148 -5.48 8.30 -11.49
C THR A 148 -4.36 9.32 -11.32
N LYS A 149 -4.69 10.61 -11.30
CA LYS A 149 -3.69 11.67 -11.11
C LYS A 149 -3.25 11.68 -9.65
N GLY A 150 -1.98 11.39 -9.37
CA GLY A 150 -1.43 11.55 -8.02
C GLY A 150 -1.66 12.93 -7.42
N LYS A 151 -1.92 12.98 -6.11
CA LYS A 151 -2.21 14.19 -5.33
C LYS A 151 -1.13 14.40 -4.27
N TYR A 152 -1.05 15.60 -3.72
CA TYR A 152 -0.04 15.93 -2.71
C TYR A 152 -0.14 15.05 -1.46
N TYR A 153 -1.34 14.67 -1.03
CA TYR A 153 -1.54 13.77 0.12
C TYR A 153 -1.03 12.35 -0.16
N ASP A 154 -1.06 11.89 -1.43
CA ASP A 154 -0.46 10.61 -1.81
C ASP A 154 1.08 10.67 -1.67
N ILE A 155 1.67 11.82 -2.01
CA ILE A 155 3.12 12.07 -1.87
C ILE A 155 3.50 12.07 -0.38
N LEU A 156 2.72 12.74 0.48
CA LEU A 156 2.96 12.74 1.93
C LEU A 156 2.93 11.31 2.52
N ALA A 157 1.96 10.49 2.10
CA ALA A 157 1.90 9.09 2.53
C ALA A 157 3.12 8.27 2.05
N ILE A 158 3.52 8.42 0.78
CA ILE A 158 4.69 7.72 0.25
C ILE A 158 5.98 8.17 0.95
N VAL A 159 6.18 9.47 1.11
CA VAL A 159 7.37 10.04 1.75
C VAL A 159 7.47 9.61 3.21
N SER A 160 6.38 9.69 3.99
CA SER A 160 6.38 9.22 5.37
C SER A 160 6.68 7.72 5.49
N PHE A 161 6.25 6.91 4.52
CA PHE A 161 6.56 5.48 4.49
C PHE A 161 8.03 5.18 4.13
N GLN A 162 8.69 6.03 3.35
CA GLN A 162 10.13 5.89 3.05
C GLN A 162 11.02 6.09 4.28
N PHE A 163 10.52 6.71 5.35
CA PHE A 163 11.23 6.80 6.63
C PHE A 163 11.10 5.52 7.48
N TYR A 164 10.24 4.57 7.11
CA TYR A 164 10.05 3.31 7.84
C TYR A 164 11.33 2.49 8.01
N PRO A 165 12.22 2.34 7.01
CA PRO A 165 13.46 1.59 7.19
C PRO A 165 14.40 2.23 8.21
N ILE A 166 14.46 3.56 8.24
CA ILE A 166 15.28 4.31 9.21
C ILE A 166 14.75 4.06 10.61
N TYR A 167 13.43 4.19 10.78
CA TYR A 167 12.76 3.86 12.03
C TYR A 167 13.03 2.42 12.48
N ALA A 168 12.84 1.46 11.57
CA ALA A 168 13.04 0.06 11.88
C ALA A 168 14.47 -0.22 12.33
N VAL A 169 15.48 0.31 11.63
CA VAL A 169 16.88 0.15 12.02
C VAL A 169 17.16 0.78 13.39
N MET A 170 16.66 2.00 13.65
CA MET A 170 16.83 2.65 14.96
C MET A 170 16.18 1.87 16.11
N SER A 171 15.02 1.28 15.86
CA SER A 171 14.31 0.44 16.85
C SER A 171 15.09 -0.83 17.21
N MET A 172 15.98 -1.30 16.32
CA MET A 172 16.83 -2.47 16.56
C MET A 172 18.09 -2.16 17.36
N THR A 173 18.60 -0.92 17.32
CA THR A 173 19.95 -0.62 17.79
C THR A 173 20.04 0.05 19.16
N THR A 174 19.04 0.84 19.60
CA THR A 174 19.36 1.74 20.73
C THR A 174 18.23 2.07 21.70
N PHE A 175 16.99 2.34 21.32
CA PHE A 175 15.97 2.74 22.28
C PHE A 175 14.58 2.48 21.72
N SER A 176 13.76 1.75 22.47
CA SER A 176 12.30 1.63 22.28
C SER A 176 11.86 1.15 20.90
N LYS A 177 11.07 0.07 20.85
CA LYS A 177 10.34 -0.34 19.64
C LYS A 177 9.44 0.76 19.05
N PHE A 178 9.27 1.88 19.78
CA PHE A 178 8.42 3.02 19.49
C PHE A 178 9.15 4.36 19.60
N ASP A 179 9.48 4.94 18.46
CA ASP A 179 9.64 6.40 18.35
C ASP A 179 8.25 7.01 18.07
N PRO A 180 7.62 7.65 19.06
CA PRO A 180 6.28 8.22 18.93
C PRO A 180 6.21 9.29 17.83
N ILE A 181 7.33 9.96 17.51
CA ILE A 181 7.38 10.99 16.48
C ILE A 181 7.15 10.37 15.09
N TYR A 182 7.86 9.27 14.79
CA TYR A 182 7.69 8.56 13.51
C TYR A 182 6.27 8.02 13.36
N VAL A 183 5.77 7.33 14.39
CA VAL A 183 4.42 6.74 14.37
C VAL A 183 3.36 7.82 14.15
N PHE A 184 3.50 8.99 14.79
CA PHE A 184 2.59 10.10 14.61
C PHE A 184 2.62 10.66 13.18
N ILE A 185 3.81 10.90 12.62
CA ILE A 185 3.96 11.41 11.23
C ILE A 185 3.37 10.42 10.22
N PHE A 186 3.65 9.12 10.39
CA PHE A 186 3.12 8.06 9.53
C PHE A 186 1.58 8.01 9.62
N LEU A 187 1.03 7.87 10.82
CA LEU A 187 -0.42 7.74 11.02
C LEU A 187 -1.18 8.95 10.48
N ILE A 188 -0.71 10.18 10.72
CA ILE A 188 -1.36 11.38 10.21
C ILE A 188 -1.31 11.44 8.70
N SER A 189 -0.15 11.23 8.10
CA SER A 189 0.01 11.32 6.65
C SER A 189 -0.89 10.31 5.93
N TRP A 190 -0.97 9.09 6.44
CA TRP A 190 -1.76 8.01 5.87
C TRP A 190 -3.26 8.15 6.16
N ALA A 191 -3.66 8.54 7.37
CA ALA A 191 -5.06 8.83 7.69
C ALA A 191 -5.57 10.01 6.86
N TYR A 192 -4.77 11.07 6.71
CA TYR A 192 -5.09 12.21 5.87
C TYR A 192 -5.27 11.81 4.41
N ALA A 193 -4.36 11.00 3.85
CA ALA A 193 -4.47 10.48 2.49
C ALA A 193 -5.71 9.60 2.30
N SER A 194 -6.08 8.81 3.31
CA SER A 194 -7.31 8.00 3.31
C SER A 194 -8.55 8.89 3.22
N ILE A 195 -8.70 9.83 4.16
CA ILE A 195 -9.87 10.73 4.25
C ILE A 195 -10.00 11.55 2.97
N LYS A 196 -8.91 12.17 2.50
CA LYS A 196 -8.94 12.97 1.26
C LYS A 196 -9.28 12.13 0.04
N SER A 197 -8.79 10.89 -0.05
CA SER A 197 -9.16 9.98 -1.14
C SER A 197 -10.65 9.63 -1.17
N PHE A 198 -11.31 9.58 0.00
CA PHE A 198 -12.77 9.39 0.06
C PHE A 198 -13.55 10.67 -0.22
N LEU A 199 -13.11 11.82 0.29
CA LEU A 199 -13.73 13.12 0.01
C LEU A 199 -13.73 13.43 -1.49
N GLU A 200 -12.65 13.10 -2.21
CA GLU A 200 -12.62 13.25 -3.67
C GLU A 200 -13.69 12.42 -4.40
N LEU A 201 -14.23 11.36 -3.80
CA LEU A 201 -15.33 10.62 -4.42
C LEU A 201 -16.64 11.38 -4.36
N ILE A 202 -16.82 12.20 -3.31
CA ILE A 202 -18.01 13.02 -3.05
C ILE A 202 -17.94 14.27 -3.91
N ASP A 203 -16.81 14.99 -3.89
CA ASP A 203 -16.63 16.24 -4.63
C ASP A 203 -16.76 16.05 -6.15
N ASN A 204 -16.32 14.90 -6.69
CA ASN A 204 -16.46 14.57 -8.11
C ASN A 204 -17.84 13.95 -8.45
N GLY A 205 -18.74 13.81 -7.48
CA GLY A 205 -20.12 13.34 -7.67
C GLY A 205 -21.10 14.47 -7.97
N GLU A 206 -20.72 15.72 -7.71
CA GLU A 206 -21.54 16.92 -7.87
C GLU A 206 -21.20 17.74 -9.14
N GLN A 207 -20.33 17.22 -10.00
CA GLN A 207 -20.00 17.76 -11.34
C GLN A 207 -20.39 16.76 -12.43
#